data_AF-A0A820KA19-F1
#
_entry.id   AF-A0A820KA19-F1
#
_cell.length_a   1.000
_cell.length_b   1.000
_cell.length_c   1.000
_cell.angle_alpha   90.00
_cell.angle_beta   90.00
_cell.angle_gamma   90.00
#
_symmetry.space_group_name_H-M   'P 1'
#
loop_
_entity.id
_entity.type
_entity.pdbx_description
1 polymer ?
#
loop_
_entity_poly.entity_id
_entity_poly.type
_entity_poly.pdbx_seq_one_letter_code
_entity_poly.pdbx_strand_id
1 'polypeptide(L)'
;MSLLAVQQQSIVKSIILPKITQNRLPIVHILTSRTDNDDERKVEPFQFEKIIKFLQDPLSSHLIDRRVRLCSKICQHHKNGYILKDLHYLMKIFNILVDLCQQQPLFIDPFIEILKNCSKAFLLDKSTDAEIYSSALVSFYSDFGYLLRIPNKRIQQCILETLYKSIQTTNKSPRIDDDYDGLRPAARIYLLRTQCSSDLCETLVKALSMVQNDLSLRIQIIKLLQIYSSKSFNCVVRMLTHDCVNRLITKMNDPDPSG
;
A
#
# COMPACT_ATOMS: atom_id res chain seq x y z
N MET A 1 -36.93 -19.55 -78.71
CA MET A 1 -37.01 -20.83 -77.97
C MET A 1 -37.31 -20.47 -76.51
N SER A 2 -38.57 -20.16 -76.18
CA SER A 2 -39.57 -21.12 -75.67
C SER A 2 -39.19 -21.65 -74.29
N LEU A 3 -39.99 -21.62 -73.23
CA LEU A 3 -41.37 -21.24 -72.95
C LEU A 3 -41.40 -21.23 -71.39
N LEU A 4 -41.94 -20.19 -70.74
CA LEU A 4 -43.19 -20.24 -69.98
C LEU A 4 -43.22 -21.15 -68.72
N ALA A 5 -43.32 -20.52 -67.55
CA ALA A 5 -44.30 -20.78 -66.48
C ALA A 5 -43.91 -19.90 -65.27
N VAL A 6 -44.58 -18.78 -64.90
CA VAL A 6 -46.00 -18.52 -64.59
C VAL A 6 -46.50 -19.33 -63.39
N GLN A 7 -46.57 -18.68 -62.21
CA GLN A 7 -47.74 -18.48 -61.32
C GLN A 7 -47.24 -18.13 -59.89
N GLN A 8 -47.42 -16.89 -59.39
CA GLN A 8 -48.62 -16.36 -58.69
C GLN A 8 -48.79 -17.01 -57.30
N GLN A 9 -49.03 -16.33 -56.17
CA GLN A 9 -49.72 -15.08 -55.85
C GLN A 9 -49.12 -14.51 -54.53
N SER A 10 -48.91 -13.20 -54.39
CA SER A 10 -49.86 -12.21 -53.83
C SER A 10 -50.34 -12.62 -52.41
N ILE A 11 -50.08 -11.84 -51.36
CA ILE A 11 -50.91 -10.66 -51.03
C ILE A 11 -50.06 -9.54 -50.42
N VAL A 12 -50.21 -8.37 -51.05
CA VAL A 12 -49.83 -7.04 -50.61
C VAL A 12 -50.78 -6.57 -49.50
N LYS A 13 -50.25 -5.98 -48.43
CA LYS A 13 -50.82 -4.76 -47.84
C LYS A 13 -49.74 -4.00 -47.06
N SER A 14 -49.14 -3.07 -47.80
CA SER A 14 -48.63 -1.77 -47.36
C SER A 14 -49.10 -1.30 -45.99
N ILE A 15 -48.19 -0.71 -45.21
CA ILE A 15 -48.34 0.63 -44.61
C ILE A 15 -46.95 1.12 -44.12
N ILE A 16 -46.41 2.10 -44.87
CA ILE A 16 -45.77 3.36 -44.42
C ILE A 16 -44.50 3.30 -43.52
N LEU A 17 -43.39 3.75 -44.11
CA LEU A 17 -42.09 4.24 -43.57
C LEU A 17 -42.25 5.37 -42.51
N PRO A 18 -41.30 5.64 -41.57
CA PRO A 18 -39.87 5.78 -41.87
C PRO A 18 -38.88 5.21 -40.84
N LYS A 19 -37.64 5.00 -41.33
CA LYS A 19 -36.45 4.64 -40.54
C LYS A 19 -36.20 5.65 -39.42
N ILE A 20 -36.19 5.18 -38.18
CA ILE A 20 -35.51 5.82 -37.06
C ILE A 20 -34.42 4.85 -36.60
N THR A 21 -33.17 5.24 -36.83
CA THR A 21 -31.96 4.64 -36.27
C THR A 21 -32.02 4.73 -34.74
N GLN A 22 -32.31 3.62 -34.07
CA GLN A 22 -32.23 3.53 -32.62
C GLN A 22 -30.81 3.18 -32.17
N ASN A 23 -30.32 4.02 -31.26
CA ASN A 23 -29.08 3.99 -30.51
C ASN A 23 -28.62 2.57 -30.10
N ARG A 24 -27.36 2.23 -30.40
CA ARG A 24 -26.64 1.16 -29.71
C ARG A 24 -26.17 1.66 -28.36
N LEU A 25 -26.92 1.36 -27.31
CA LEU A 25 -26.38 1.33 -25.94
C LEU A 25 -25.50 0.06 -25.83
N PRO A 26 -24.25 0.12 -25.31
CA PRO A 26 -23.47 -1.08 -25.08
C PRO A 26 -24.03 -1.84 -23.87
N ILE A 27 -24.34 -3.11 -24.12
CA ILE A 27 -24.91 -4.08 -23.20
C ILE A 27 -23.90 -4.41 -22.10
N VAL A 28 -24.35 -4.30 -20.85
CA VAL A 28 -23.62 -4.76 -19.66
C VAL A 28 -23.59 -6.28 -19.67
N HIS A 29 -22.42 -6.88 -19.91
CA HIS A 29 -22.23 -8.33 -19.70
C HIS A 29 -22.14 -8.60 -18.20
N ILE A 30 -23.25 -9.02 -17.60
CA ILE A 30 -23.27 -9.78 -16.35
C ILE A 30 -23.11 -11.25 -16.74
N LEU A 31 -21.97 -11.85 -16.40
CA LEU A 31 -21.81 -13.31 -16.45
C LEU A 31 -21.57 -13.81 -15.03
N THR A 32 -22.66 -14.27 -14.42
CA THR A 32 -22.63 -15.25 -13.33
C THR A 32 -22.83 -16.64 -13.93
N SER A 33 -21.76 -17.43 -14.00
CA SER A 33 -21.83 -18.88 -13.79
C SER A 33 -20.42 -19.48 -13.76
N ARG A 34 -20.21 -20.30 -12.73
CA ARG A 34 -19.08 -21.21 -12.56
C ARG A 34 -18.91 -22.07 -13.81
N THR A 35 -17.69 -22.10 -14.34
CA THR A 35 -17.16 -23.24 -15.08
C THR A 35 -15.76 -23.48 -14.53
N ASP A 36 -15.54 -24.70 -14.03
CA ASP A 36 -14.24 -25.19 -13.64
C ASP A 36 -13.40 -25.34 -14.90
N ASN A 37 -12.37 -24.50 -15.03
CA ASN A 37 -11.24 -24.71 -15.92
C ASN A 37 -10.02 -24.12 -15.21
N ASP A 38 -8.96 -24.93 -15.12
CA ASP A 38 -7.64 -24.60 -14.59
C ASP A 38 -6.92 -23.57 -15.48
N ASP A 39 -7.50 -22.39 -15.63
CA ASP A 39 -6.81 -21.23 -16.14
C ASP A 39 -6.07 -20.59 -14.96
N GLU A 40 -4.74 -20.62 -15.02
CA GLU A 40 -3.86 -19.76 -14.22
C GLU A 40 -4.48 -18.38 -14.09
N ARG A 41 -5.05 -18.07 -12.92
CA ARG A 41 -5.62 -16.75 -12.63
C ARG A 41 -4.46 -15.75 -12.58
N LYS A 42 -4.05 -15.24 -13.75
CA LYS A 42 -3.18 -14.07 -13.85
C LYS A 42 -3.97 -12.89 -13.30
N VAL A 43 -3.74 -12.59 -12.03
CA VAL A 43 -4.17 -11.34 -11.39
C VAL A 43 -3.71 -10.20 -12.30
N GLU A 44 -4.66 -9.41 -12.82
CA GLU A 44 -4.31 -8.26 -13.66
C GLU A 44 -3.36 -7.32 -12.89
N PRO A 45 -2.28 -6.85 -13.53
CA PRO A 45 -1.30 -6.01 -12.85
C PRO A 45 -1.94 -4.70 -12.39
N PHE A 46 -1.76 -4.37 -11.11
CA PHE A 46 -2.19 -3.09 -10.57
C PHE A 46 -1.44 -1.96 -11.27
N GLN A 47 -2.18 -0.99 -11.83
CA GLN A 47 -1.61 0.03 -12.70
C GLN A 47 -1.03 1.21 -11.91
N PHE A 48 0.04 0.95 -11.15
CA PHE A 48 0.73 1.94 -10.32
C PHE A 48 1.14 3.17 -11.12
N GLU A 49 1.68 3.04 -12.34
CA GLU A 49 2.13 4.21 -13.10
C GLU A 49 0.98 5.13 -13.49
N LYS A 50 -0.20 4.57 -13.83
CA LYS A 50 -1.37 5.40 -14.16
C LYS A 50 -1.88 6.14 -12.93
N ILE A 51 -1.85 5.50 -11.77
CA ILE A 51 -2.24 6.13 -10.50
C ILE A 51 -1.28 7.26 -10.14
N ILE A 52 0.03 7.01 -10.21
CA ILE A 52 1.06 8.03 -9.95
C ILE A 52 0.88 9.23 -10.89
N LYS A 53 0.74 8.98 -12.20
CA LYS A 53 0.49 10.04 -13.18
C LYS A 53 -0.75 10.84 -12.84
N PHE A 54 -1.86 10.17 -12.52
CA PHE A 54 -3.11 10.85 -12.16
C PHE A 54 -3.01 11.61 -10.83
N LEU A 55 -2.23 11.12 -9.86
CA LEU A 55 -2.03 11.86 -8.61
C LEU A 55 -1.10 13.07 -8.78
N GLN A 56 -0.24 13.11 -9.80
CA GLN A 56 0.67 14.23 -10.04
C GLN A 56 0.15 15.23 -11.08
N ASP A 57 -0.78 14.84 -11.92
CA ASP A 57 -1.28 15.66 -13.03
C ASP A 57 -1.91 16.96 -12.52
N PRO A 58 -1.34 18.14 -12.86
CA PRO A 58 -1.90 19.43 -12.48
C PRO A 58 -3.34 19.63 -12.96
N LEU A 59 -3.71 19.04 -14.11
CA LEU A 59 -5.06 19.12 -14.65
C LEU A 59 -6.06 18.32 -13.82
N SER A 60 -5.61 17.34 -13.03
CA SER A 60 -6.46 16.57 -12.12
C SER A 60 -6.58 17.19 -10.73
N SER A 61 -5.84 18.27 -10.44
CA SER A 61 -5.70 18.84 -9.09
C SER A 61 -7.03 19.18 -8.42
N HIS A 62 -8.00 19.66 -9.20
CA HIS A 62 -9.35 20.02 -8.76
C HIS A 62 -10.27 18.81 -8.52
N LEU A 63 -9.92 17.61 -9.00
CA LEU A 63 -10.71 16.38 -8.87
C LEU A 63 -10.41 15.66 -7.54
N ILE A 64 -10.53 16.39 -6.42
CA ILE A 64 -10.13 15.92 -5.08
C ILE A 64 -10.81 14.59 -4.73
N ASP A 65 -12.13 14.50 -4.87
CA ASP A 65 -12.89 13.28 -4.55
C ASP A 65 -12.42 12.07 -5.37
N ARG A 66 -12.10 12.28 -6.65
CA ARG A 66 -11.64 11.21 -7.53
C ARG A 66 -10.25 10.71 -7.11
N ARG A 67 -9.36 11.62 -6.70
CA ARG A 67 -8.01 11.30 -6.21
C ARG A 67 -8.06 10.59 -4.86
N VAL A 68 -8.96 11.01 -3.97
CA VAL A 68 -9.23 10.31 -2.69
C VAL A 68 -9.76 8.90 -2.94
N ARG A 69 -10.75 8.72 -3.82
CA ARG A 69 -11.27 7.38 -4.19
C ARG A 69 -10.19 6.49 -4.79
N LEU A 70 -9.25 7.06 -5.54
CA LEU A 70 -8.12 6.31 -6.09
C LEU A 70 -7.21 5.78 -4.98
N CYS A 71 -6.98 6.56 -3.94
CA CYS A 71 -6.24 6.12 -2.75
C CYS A 71 -6.94 4.94 -2.06
N SER A 72 -8.26 5.03 -1.86
CA SER A 72 -9.05 3.90 -1.33
C SER A 72 -8.97 2.65 -2.22
N LYS A 73 -8.87 2.82 -3.54
CA LYS A 73 -8.70 1.69 -4.47
C LYS A 73 -7.35 0.98 -4.27
N ILE A 74 -6.28 1.71 -3.96
CA ILE A 74 -4.98 1.11 -3.57
C ILE A 74 -5.17 0.22 -2.33
N CYS A 75 -5.84 0.73 -1.29
CA CYS A 75 -6.11 -0.03 -0.07
C CYS A 75 -6.88 -1.32 -0.35
N GLN A 76 -7.88 -1.25 -1.24
CA GLN A 76 -8.74 -2.38 -1.58
C GLN A 76 -8.03 -3.45 -2.40
N HIS A 77 -7.13 -3.05 -3.30
CA HIS A 77 -6.36 -3.98 -4.11
C HIS A 77 -5.27 -4.68 -3.29
N HIS A 78 -4.69 -3.97 -2.31
CA HIS A 78 -3.61 -4.49 -1.46
C HIS A 78 -4.08 -4.89 -0.05
N LYS A 79 -5.30 -5.43 0.04
CA LYS A 79 -5.89 -5.89 1.32
C LYS A 79 -5.05 -6.95 2.01
N ASN A 80 -4.21 -7.70 1.29
CA ASN A 80 -3.41 -8.78 1.86
C ASN A 80 -1.93 -8.42 2.05
N GLY A 81 -1.53 -7.22 1.65
CA GLY A 81 -0.14 -6.78 1.67
C GLY A 81 0.28 -6.25 0.30
N TYR A 82 1.52 -5.77 0.23
CA TYR A 82 2.15 -5.28 -1.00
C TYR A 82 3.16 -6.29 -1.52
N ILE A 83 3.29 -6.38 -2.85
CA ILE A 83 4.27 -7.25 -3.50
C ILE A 83 5.64 -6.56 -3.45
N LEU A 84 6.71 -7.31 -3.16
CA LEU A 84 8.07 -6.76 -3.05
C LEU A 84 8.52 -6.01 -4.31
N LYS A 85 8.15 -6.50 -5.50
CA LYS A 85 8.50 -5.87 -6.79
C LYS A 85 7.98 -4.44 -6.92
N ASP A 86 6.87 -4.13 -6.25
CA ASP A 86 6.14 -2.87 -6.38
C ASP A 86 6.50 -1.83 -5.31
N LEU A 87 7.43 -2.15 -4.39
CA LEU A 87 7.80 -1.25 -3.28
C LEU A 87 8.23 0.14 -3.73
N HIS A 88 8.93 0.22 -4.86
CA HIS A 88 9.40 1.48 -5.40
C HIS A 88 8.22 2.38 -5.88
N TYR A 89 7.14 1.79 -6.40
CA TYR A 89 5.92 2.52 -6.73
C TYR A 89 5.18 2.96 -5.47
N LEU A 90 5.13 2.09 -4.47
CA LEU A 90 4.50 2.41 -3.19
C LEU A 90 5.18 3.60 -2.50
N MET A 91 6.51 3.63 -2.47
CA MET A 91 7.25 4.75 -1.89
C MET A 91 7.05 6.05 -2.68
N LYS A 92 6.97 5.99 -4.01
CA LYS A 92 6.59 7.15 -4.84
C LYS A 92 5.21 7.68 -4.48
N ILE A 93 4.23 6.79 -4.26
CA ILE A 93 2.88 7.17 -3.82
C ILE A 93 2.94 7.83 -2.44
N PHE A 94 3.74 7.31 -1.50
CA PHE A 94 3.89 7.94 -0.19
C PHE A 94 4.40 9.36 -0.32
N ASN A 95 5.47 9.59 -1.08
CA ASN A 95 6.03 10.93 -1.26
C ASN A 95 4.99 11.90 -1.87
N ILE A 96 4.23 11.46 -2.87
CA ILE A 96 3.13 12.26 -3.43
C ILE A 96 2.08 12.57 -2.37
N LEU A 97 1.67 11.58 -1.56
CA LEU A 97 0.67 11.76 -0.51
C LEU A 97 1.17 12.65 0.62
N VAL A 98 2.47 12.69 0.91
CA VAL A 98 3.05 13.65 1.85
C VAL A 98 2.76 15.08 1.39
N ASP A 99 3.08 15.40 0.14
CA ASP A 99 2.85 16.73 -0.44
C ASP A 99 1.35 17.07 -0.47
N LEU A 100 0.51 16.10 -0.85
CA LEU A 100 -0.93 16.30 -0.91
C LEU A 100 -1.57 16.48 0.47
N CYS A 101 -1.10 15.78 1.50
CA CYS A 101 -1.60 15.96 2.87
C CYS A 101 -1.28 17.35 3.41
N GLN A 102 -0.15 17.96 3.01
CA GLN A 102 0.19 19.32 3.40
C GLN A 102 -0.73 20.35 2.75
N GLN A 103 -1.15 20.11 1.52
CA GLN A 103 -2.03 21.02 0.77
C GLN A 103 -3.52 20.81 1.09
N GLN A 104 -3.94 19.57 1.33
CA GLN A 104 -5.33 19.14 1.40
C GLN A 104 -5.52 18.07 2.48
N PRO A 105 -6.09 18.41 3.65
CA PRO A 105 -6.27 17.47 4.78
C PRO A 105 -7.09 16.21 4.46
N LEU A 106 -7.94 16.25 3.42
CA LEU A 106 -8.76 15.10 2.98
C LEU A 106 -7.93 13.87 2.57
N PHE A 107 -6.64 14.05 2.25
CA PHE A 107 -5.74 12.93 1.92
C PHE A 107 -5.15 12.22 3.15
N ILE A 108 -5.30 12.77 4.35
CA ILE A 108 -4.72 12.20 5.58
C ILE A 108 -5.29 10.81 5.87
N ASP A 109 -6.61 10.66 5.86
CA ASP A 109 -7.25 9.37 6.18
C ASP A 109 -6.92 8.29 5.16
N PRO A 110 -7.04 8.53 3.83
CA PRO A 110 -6.59 7.56 2.82
C PRO A 110 -5.11 7.22 2.97
N PHE A 111 -4.24 8.19 3.25
CA PHE A 111 -2.82 7.92 3.41
C PHE A 111 -2.55 7.01 4.61
N ILE A 112 -3.20 7.26 5.75
CA ILE A 112 -3.14 6.39 6.94
C ILE A 112 -3.59 4.97 6.61
N GLU A 113 -4.65 4.78 5.82
CA GLU A 113 -5.08 3.43 5.40
C GLU A 113 -4.04 2.71 4.54
N ILE A 114 -3.43 3.41 3.58
CA ILE A 114 -2.38 2.84 2.72
C ILE A 114 -1.16 2.46 3.56
N LEU A 115 -0.76 3.30 4.53
CA LEU A 115 0.34 3.03 5.45
C LEU A 115 0.06 1.80 6.32
N LYS A 116 -1.14 1.65 6.88
CA LYS A 116 -1.53 0.49 7.70
C LYS A 116 -1.34 -0.84 6.98
N ASN A 117 -1.52 -0.89 5.66
CA ASN A 117 -1.30 -2.12 4.90
C ASN A 117 0.17 -2.60 4.92
N CYS A 118 1.13 -1.71 5.24
CA CYS A 118 2.54 -2.10 5.43
C CYS A 118 2.80 -2.88 6.73
N SER A 119 1.80 -3.02 7.61
CA SER A 119 1.92 -3.86 8.81
C SER A 119 1.75 -5.35 8.52
N LYS A 120 1.31 -5.68 7.30
CA LYS A 120 1.14 -7.05 6.80
C LYS A 120 2.48 -7.54 6.24
N ALA A 121 2.63 -8.85 6.10
CA ALA A 121 3.80 -9.40 5.42
C ALA A 121 3.80 -8.95 3.95
N PHE A 122 4.97 -8.55 3.44
CA PHE A 122 5.12 -8.31 2.01
C PHE A 122 5.00 -9.62 1.24
N LEU A 123 4.44 -9.56 0.04
CA LEU A 123 4.14 -10.72 -0.79
C LEU A 123 5.26 -10.96 -1.82
N LEU A 124 5.51 -12.23 -2.09
CA LEU A 124 6.49 -12.76 -3.04
C LEU A 124 5.72 -13.42 -4.19
N ASP A 125 6.06 -13.09 -5.44
CA ASP A 125 5.57 -13.86 -6.60
C ASP A 125 6.37 -15.17 -6.72
N LYS A 126 7.67 -15.10 -6.42
CA LYS A 126 8.61 -16.22 -6.47
C LYS A 126 9.42 -16.29 -5.18
N SER A 127 9.85 -17.49 -4.79
CA SER A 127 10.74 -17.65 -3.62
C SER A 127 12.05 -16.85 -3.73
N THR A 128 12.55 -16.66 -4.96
CA THR A 128 13.77 -15.87 -5.26
C THR A 128 13.59 -14.37 -5.04
N ASP A 129 12.37 -13.86 -4.98
CA ASP A 129 12.10 -12.43 -4.84
C ASP A 129 12.66 -11.85 -3.54
N ALA A 130 12.73 -12.66 -2.48
CA ALA A 130 13.30 -12.22 -1.20
C ALA A 130 14.77 -11.82 -1.35
N GLU A 131 15.55 -12.51 -2.18
CA GLU A 131 16.96 -12.15 -2.39
C GLU A 131 17.08 -10.98 -3.37
N ILE A 132 16.33 -11.03 -4.48
CA ILE A 132 16.34 -10.00 -5.53
C ILE A 132 15.97 -8.62 -4.99
N TYR A 133 14.92 -8.53 -4.17
CA TYR A 133 14.38 -7.26 -3.67
C TYR A 133 14.84 -6.93 -2.25
N SER A 134 15.84 -7.62 -1.71
CA SER A 134 16.37 -7.38 -0.36
C SER A 134 16.86 -5.94 -0.18
N SER A 135 17.67 -5.43 -1.11
CA SER A 135 18.17 -4.05 -1.07
C SER A 135 17.03 -3.03 -1.19
N ALA A 136 16.08 -3.27 -2.10
CA ALA A 136 14.90 -2.43 -2.26
C ALA A 136 14.05 -2.37 -0.99
N LEU A 137 13.90 -3.49 -0.28
CA LEU A 137 13.16 -3.53 0.99
C LEU A 137 13.90 -2.81 2.13
N VAL A 138 15.24 -2.92 2.18
CA VAL A 138 16.05 -2.15 3.15
C VAL A 138 15.94 -0.64 2.90
N SER A 139 16.03 -0.21 1.63
CA SER A 139 15.81 1.18 1.25
C SER A 139 14.38 1.63 1.58
N PHE A 140 13.38 0.82 1.24
CA PHE A 140 11.98 1.09 1.57
C PHE A 140 11.78 1.34 3.06
N TYR A 141 12.35 0.51 3.94
CA TYR A 141 12.21 0.72 5.38
C TYR A 141 12.92 1.97 5.87
N SER A 142 14.08 2.31 5.31
CA SER A 142 14.79 3.55 5.62
C SER A 142 13.92 4.77 5.25
N ASP A 143 13.38 4.78 4.03
CA ASP A 143 12.47 5.82 3.52
C ASP A 143 11.16 5.89 4.32
N PHE A 144 10.60 4.73 4.70
CA PHE A 144 9.42 4.64 5.55
C PHE A 144 9.65 5.27 6.93
N GLY A 145 10.85 5.08 7.50
CA GLY A 145 11.27 5.75 8.74
C GLY A 145 11.29 7.27 8.59
N TYR A 146 11.77 7.78 7.46
CA TYR A 146 11.84 9.22 7.20
C TYR A 146 10.46 9.90 7.17
N LEU A 147 9.38 9.15 6.89
CA LEU A 147 8.01 9.67 6.97
C LEU A 147 7.62 10.11 8.39
N LEU A 148 8.32 9.69 9.45
CA LEU A 148 8.12 10.21 10.81
C LEU A 148 8.35 11.73 10.92
N ARG A 149 9.05 12.34 9.94
CA ARG A 149 9.29 13.79 9.91
C ARG A 149 8.07 14.61 9.50
N ILE A 150 7.00 13.97 9.01
CA ILE A 150 5.77 14.65 8.64
C ILE A 150 5.14 15.26 9.91
N PRO A 151 4.85 16.58 9.96
CA PRO A 151 4.31 17.26 11.14
C PRO A 151 2.81 16.99 11.32
N ASN A 152 2.42 15.71 11.34
CA ASN A 152 1.05 15.26 11.58
C ASN A 152 1.06 14.07 12.53
N LYS A 153 0.55 14.28 13.74
CA LYS A 153 0.53 13.27 14.81
C LYS A 153 -0.16 11.97 14.40
N ARG A 154 -1.27 12.04 13.65
CA ARG A 154 -2.02 10.84 13.23
C ARG A 154 -1.20 9.99 12.26
N ILE A 155 -0.49 10.63 11.34
CA ILE A 155 0.43 9.95 10.41
C ILE A 155 1.62 9.35 11.17
N GLN A 156 2.25 10.12 12.07
CA GLN A 156 3.37 9.64 12.89
C GLN A 156 2.98 8.43 13.76
N GLN A 157 1.83 8.50 14.44
CA GLN A 157 1.27 7.39 15.21
C GLN A 157 1.03 6.18 14.32
N CYS A 158 0.43 6.37 13.15
CA CYS A 158 0.20 5.29 12.19
C CYS A 158 1.50 4.60 11.77
N ILE A 159 2.56 5.36 11.48
CA ILE A 159 3.86 4.80 11.08
C ILE A 159 4.46 3.96 12.20
N LEU A 160 4.49 4.47 13.44
CA LEU A 160 5.04 3.74 14.60
C LEU A 160 4.23 2.47 14.89
N GLU A 161 2.90 2.55 14.86
CA GLU A 161 2.04 1.39 15.00
C GLU A 161 2.25 0.36 13.89
N THR A 162 2.44 0.83 12.65
CA THR A 162 2.66 -0.03 11.48
C THR A 162 3.97 -0.79 11.62
N LEU A 163 5.05 -0.11 12.00
CA LEU A 163 6.34 -0.74 12.29
C LEU A 163 6.21 -1.77 13.42
N TYR A 164 5.60 -1.37 14.54
CA TYR A 164 5.41 -2.26 15.70
C TYR A 164 4.60 -3.50 15.31
N LYS A 165 3.47 -3.31 14.64
CA LYS A 165 2.61 -4.39 14.14
C LYS A 165 3.36 -5.27 13.15
N SER A 166 4.16 -4.72 12.24
CA SER A 166 4.95 -5.53 11.28
C SER A 166 5.92 -6.50 11.99
N ILE A 167 6.47 -6.13 13.14
CA ILE A 167 7.35 -7.01 13.94
C ILE A 167 6.54 -8.05 14.75
N GLN A 168 5.27 -7.75 15.06
CA GLN A 168 4.38 -8.62 15.83
C GLN A 168 3.53 -9.58 14.99
N THR A 169 2.97 -9.13 13.87
CA THR A 169 2.15 -9.92 12.95
C THR A 169 2.95 -11.06 12.35
N THR A 170 4.27 -10.89 12.28
CA THR A 170 5.21 -11.95 11.93
C THR A 170 5.29 -13.09 12.95
N ASN A 171 4.65 -13.01 14.12
CA ASN A 171 4.53 -14.14 15.06
C ASN A 171 3.53 -15.23 14.61
N LYS A 172 2.60 -14.92 13.71
CA LYS A 172 1.69 -15.93 13.15
C LYS A 172 2.37 -16.51 11.92
N SER A 173 2.74 -17.79 11.95
CA SER A 173 3.17 -18.48 10.74
C SER A 173 2.08 -18.29 9.69
N PRO A 174 2.41 -17.81 8.48
CA PRO A 174 1.45 -17.86 7.39
C PRO A 174 1.02 -19.33 7.26
N ARG A 175 -0.28 -19.57 7.27
CA ARG A 175 -0.78 -20.93 7.05
C ARG A 175 -0.48 -21.26 5.59
N ILE A 176 -0.12 -22.51 5.33
CA ILE A 176 0.16 -22.98 3.97
C ILE A 176 -1.06 -22.76 3.05
N ASP A 177 -2.25 -22.67 3.64
CA ASP A 177 -3.53 -22.41 2.98
C ASP A 177 -3.87 -20.92 2.78
N ASP A 178 -3.01 -19.98 3.23
CA ASP A 178 -3.18 -18.55 2.97
C ASP A 178 -2.70 -18.24 1.54
N ASP A 179 -3.34 -18.87 0.54
CA ASP A 179 -3.03 -18.67 -0.88
C ASP A 179 -3.64 -17.34 -1.35
N TYR A 180 -2.81 -16.31 -1.42
CA TYR A 180 -3.21 -15.00 -1.93
C TYR A 180 -3.05 -14.96 -3.45
N ASP A 181 -3.86 -15.74 -4.16
CA ASP A 181 -3.80 -15.88 -5.63
C ASP A 181 -2.38 -16.27 -6.13
N GLY A 182 -1.75 -17.26 -5.48
CA GLY A 182 -0.40 -17.75 -5.81
C GLY A 182 0.74 -16.99 -5.13
N LEU A 183 0.46 -15.92 -4.39
CA LEU A 183 1.46 -15.10 -3.71
C LEU A 183 1.80 -15.63 -2.32
N ARG A 184 3.11 -15.68 -2.01
CA ARG A 184 3.60 -16.15 -0.70
C ARG A 184 4.02 -14.97 0.19
N PRO A 185 3.60 -14.93 1.47
CA PRO A 185 4.09 -13.92 2.38
C PRO A 185 5.58 -14.13 2.72
N ALA A 186 6.33 -13.03 2.76
CA ALA A 186 7.73 -13.01 3.13
C ALA A 186 7.92 -13.46 4.58
N ALA A 187 8.96 -14.27 4.82
CA ALA A 187 9.23 -14.82 6.13
C ALA A 187 9.51 -13.72 7.17
N ARG A 188 9.04 -13.96 8.40
CA ARG A 188 9.29 -13.08 9.56
C ARG A 188 10.75 -12.64 9.69
N ILE A 189 11.62 -13.65 9.76
CA ILE A 189 13.02 -13.45 10.13
C ILE A 189 13.70 -12.58 9.07
N TYR A 190 13.29 -12.76 7.81
CA TYR A 190 13.71 -11.92 6.70
C TYR A 190 13.25 -10.46 6.85
N LEU A 191 11.96 -10.22 7.15
CA LEU A 191 11.46 -8.85 7.36
C LEU A 191 12.11 -8.14 8.56
N LEU A 192 12.27 -8.85 9.67
CA LEU A 192 12.96 -8.29 10.85
C LEU A 192 14.44 -8.00 10.55
N ARG A 193 15.13 -8.91 9.86
CA ARG A 193 16.53 -8.71 9.46
C ARG A 193 16.69 -7.50 8.54
N THR A 194 15.79 -7.32 7.58
CA THR A 194 15.82 -6.16 6.67
C THR A 194 15.52 -4.85 7.41
N GLN A 195 14.55 -4.82 8.32
CA GLN A 195 14.34 -3.66 9.21
C GLN A 195 15.58 -3.34 10.04
N CYS A 196 16.20 -4.34 10.67
CA CYS A 196 17.42 -4.15 11.46
C CYS A 196 18.65 -3.72 10.62
N SER A 197 18.65 -4.02 9.32
CA SER A 197 19.72 -3.62 8.39
C SER A 197 19.47 -2.22 7.78
N SER A 198 18.26 -1.69 7.91
CA SER A 198 17.86 -0.36 7.43
C SER A 198 18.19 0.75 8.42
N ASP A 199 18.10 2.01 7.97
CA ASP A 199 18.37 3.21 8.77
C ASP A 199 17.23 3.57 9.74
N LEU A 200 16.28 2.66 9.94
CA LEU A 200 15.15 2.83 10.86
C LEU A 200 15.61 3.15 12.30
N CYS A 201 16.60 2.44 12.83
CA CYS A 201 17.05 2.65 14.21
C CYS A 201 17.63 4.05 14.42
N GLU A 202 18.48 4.48 13.51
CA GLU A 202 19.02 5.85 13.48
C GLU A 202 17.91 6.88 13.38
N THR A 203 16.95 6.66 12.47
CA THR A 203 15.84 7.58 12.24
C THR A 203 14.94 7.70 13.46
N LEU A 204 14.66 6.60 14.16
CA LEU A 204 13.90 6.58 15.41
C LEU A 204 14.62 7.34 16.53
N VAL A 205 15.94 7.19 16.66
CA VAL A 205 16.74 7.94 17.65
C VAL A 205 16.70 9.45 17.35
N LYS A 206 16.81 9.83 16.07
CA LYS A 206 16.66 11.23 15.65
C LYS A 206 15.25 11.75 15.93
N ALA A 207 14.22 10.94 15.71
CA ALA A 207 12.82 11.30 15.96
C ALA A 207 12.52 11.59 17.44
N LEU A 208 13.27 11.02 18.41
CA LEU A 208 13.14 11.36 19.83
C LEU A 208 13.29 12.87 20.10
N SER A 209 14.14 13.57 19.34
CA SER A 209 14.28 15.04 19.46
C SER A 209 13.09 15.80 18.91
N MET A 210 12.34 15.20 17.99
CA MET A 210 11.19 15.84 17.34
C MET A 210 9.91 15.72 18.18
N VAL A 211 9.79 14.64 18.97
CA VAL A 211 8.59 14.33 19.77
C VAL A 211 8.73 14.64 21.26
N GLN A 212 9.60 15.58 21.64
CA GLN A 212 9.90 15.87 23.06
C GLN A 212 8.66 16.19 23.89
N ASN A 213 7.68 16.88 23.30
CA ASN A 213 6.45 17.30 23.96
C ASN A 213 5.30 16.29 23.80
N ASP A 214 5.49 15.22 23.02
CA ASP A 214 4.48 14.17 22.80
C ASP A 214 4.92 12.86 23.46
N LEU A 215 4.50 12.69 24.71
CA LEU A 215 4.81 11.51 25.51
C LEU A 215 4.35 10.21 24.81
N SER A 216 3.19 10.22 24.15
CA SER A 216 2.62 9.03 23.51
C SER A 216 3.52 8.55 22.38
N LEU A 217 3.92 9.45 21.49
CA LEU A 217 4.85 9.14 20.40
C LEU A 217 6.22 8.73 20.94
N ARG A 218 6.73 9.43 21.95
CA ARG A 218 8.02 9.15 22.59
C ARG A 218 8.07 7.72 23.15
N ILE A 219 7.05 7.31 23.90
CA ILE A 219 6.96 5.94 24.45
C ILE A 219 6.94 4.89 23.34
N GLN A 220 6.19 5.14 22.26
CA GLN A 220 6.13 4.20 21.13
C GLN A 220 7.49 4.05 20.43
N ILE A 221 8.22 5.16 20.22
CA ILE A 221 9.58 5.14 19.66
C ILE A 221 10.52 4.35 20.57
N ILE A 222 10.50 4.60 21.89
CA ILE A 222 11.35 3.89 22.85
C ILE A 222 11.06 2.39 22.84
N LYS A 223 9.77 1.99 22.80
CA LYS A 223 9.39 0.57 22.68
C LYS A 223 9.94 -0.08 21.42
N LEU A 224 9.89 0.60 20.28
CA LEU A 224 10.48 0.10 19.03
C LEU A 224 12.00 -0.03 19.14
N LEU A 225 12.69 0.97 19.68
CA LEU A 225 14.14 0.93 19.89
C LEU A 225 14.54 -0.24 20.81
N GLN A 226 13.79 -0.50 21.89
CA GLN A 226 13.99 -1.65 22.77
C GLN A 226 13.82 -2.99 22.04
N ILE A 227 12.82 -3.10 21.17
CA ILE A 227 12.64 -4.30 20.35
C ILE A 227 13.87 -4.48 19.44
N TYR A 228 14.26 -3.47 18.68
CA TYR A 228 15.39 -3.60 17.75
C TYR A 228 16.72 -3.90 18.46
N SER A 229 16.99 -3.28 19.62
CA SER A 229 18.19 -3.56 20.40
C SER A 229 18.25 -5.01 20.88
N SER A 230 17.10 -5.60 21.23
CA SER A 230 17.01 -7.01 21.63
C SER A 230 17.19 -8.01 20.46
N LYS A 231 17.09 -7.55 19.21
CA LYS A 231 17.08 -8.43 18.02
C LYS A 231 18.33 -8.35 17.17
N SER A 232 19.10 -7.26 17.24
CA SER A 232 20.31 -7.11 16.43
C SER A 232 21.36 -6.25 17.10
N PHE A 233 22.59 -6.77 17.18
CA PHE A 233 23.75 -6.03 17.65
C PHE A 233 24.03 -4.79 16.76
N ASN A 234 23.82 -4.89 15.44
CA ASN A 234 24.00 -3.76 14.54
C ASN A 234 23.06 -2.60 14.87
N CYS A 235 21.83 -2.90 15.30
CA CYS A 235 20.90 -1.89 15.78
C CYS A 235 21.43 -1.18 17.02
N VAL A 236 22.02 -1.92 17.97
CA VAL A 236 22.64 -1.34 19.18
C VAL A 236 23.77 -0.39 18.79
N VAL A 237 24.70 -0.82 17.94
CA VAL A 237 25.82 0.02 17.47
C VAL A 237 25.29 1.28 16.77
N ARG A 238 24.27 1.14 15.91
CA ARG A 238 23.63 2.28 15.22
C ARG A 238 22.94 3.25 16.18
N MET A 239 22.33 2.76 17.25
CA MET A 239 21.72 3.62 18.27
C MET A 239 22.79 4.37 19.08
N LEU A 240 23.87 3.69 19.48
CA LEU A 240 24.96 4.30 20.25
C LEU A 240 25.69 5.38 19.45
N THR A 241 25.96 5.13 18.16
CA THR A 241 26.58 6.11 17.26
C THR A 241 25.72 7.37 17.04
N HIS A 242 24.41 7.29 17.29
CA HIS A 242 23.47 8.39 17.16
C HIS A 242 23.03 9.00 18.50
N ASP A 243 23.83 8.79 19.55
CA ASP A 243 23.65 9.42 20.85
C ASP A 243 22.33 9.05 21.55
N CYS A 244 21.83 7.84 21.28
CA CYS A 244 20.57 7.35 21.86
C CYS A 244 20.58 7.39 23.39
N VAL A 245 21.70 7.02 24.01
CA VAL A 245 21.84 6.96 25.47
C VAL A 245 21.63 8.33 26.11
N ASN A 246 22.33 9.36 25.64
CA ASN A 246 22.16 10.72 26.18
C ASN A 246 20.74 11.25 25.96
N ARG A 247 20.14 10.97 24.78
CA ARG A 247 18.74 11.34 24.48
C ARG A 247 17.72 10.67 25.42
N LEU A 248 17.99 9.45 25.86
CA LEU A 248 17.12 8.74 26.81
C LEU A 248 17.35 9.23 28.25
N ILE A 249 18.61 9.29 28.71
CA ILE A 249 18.96 9.68 30.08
C ILE A 249 18.46 11.09 30.41
N THR A 250 18.62 12.04 29.48
CA THR A 250 18.14 13.43 29.68
C THR A 250 16.65 13.54 29.96
N LYS A 251 15.85 12.52 29.62
CA LYS A 251 14.40 12.48 29.81
C LYS A 251 13.96 11.55 30.94
N MET A 252 14.88 10.81 31.56
CA MET A 252 14.55 9.95 32.71
C MET A 252 14.25 10.74 33.99
N ASN A 253 14.73 11.99 34.06
CA ASN A 253 14.47 12.90 35.17
C ASN A 253 13.28 13.84 34.91
N ASP A 254 12.58 13.69 33.78
CA ASP A 254 11.34 14.44 33.55
C ASP A 254 10.33 14.04 34.64
N PRO A 255 9.58 15.00 35.23
CA PRO A 255 8.55 14.68 36.22
C PRO A 255 7.52 13.71 35.62
N ASP A 256 7.07 12.74 36.43
CA ASP A 256 6.07 11.76 36.00
C ASP A 256 4.77 12.49 35.61
N PRO A 257 4.32 12.39 34.34
CA PRO A 257 3.08 13.01 33.91
C PRO A 257 1.83 12.38 34.55
N SER A 258 1.98 11.27 35.28
CA SER A 258 0.89 10.54 35.93
C SER A 258 0.44 11.15 37.26
N GLY A 259 1.31 11.94 37.94
CA GLY A 259 1.01 12.58 39.23
C GLY A 259 0.90 11.63 40.40
#